data_AF-A0A1N7RZB0-F1
#
_entry.id   AF-A0A1N7RZB0-F1
#
_cell.length_a   1.000
_cell.length_b   1.000
_cell.length_c   1.000
_cell.angle_alpha   90.00
_cell.angle_beta   90.00
_cell.angle_gamma   90.00
#
_symmetry.space_group_name_H-M   'P 1'
#
loop_
_entity.id
_entity.type
_entity.pdbx_description
1 polymer ?
#
loop_
_entity_poly.entity_id
_entity_poly.type
_entity_poly.pdbx_seq_one_letter_code
_entity_poly.pdbx_strand_id
1 'polypeptide(L)'
;MSLTINRSVDETEPAKKRKSGHTTPKAPHISLHEPGFIRVAHFQALLGDLSHSAFYARLKLKRIPPPDGRDPRPYWRTSTVRDFLQQQ
;
A
#
# COMPACT_ATOMS: atom_id res chain seq x y z
N MET A 1 -46.87 5.13 42.49
CA MET A 1 -46.66 4.42 41.20
C MET A 1 -45.33 4.89 40.65
N SER A 2 -44.29 4.06 40.77
CA SER A 2 -42.90 4.44 40.55
C SER A 2 -42.40 3.80 39.25
N LEU A 3 -42.08 4.59 38.21
CA LEU A 3 -41.41 4.09 37.01
C LEU A 3 -39.90 4.26 37.16
N THR A 4 -39.19 3.15 37.32
CA THR A 4 -37.72 3.09 37.22
C THR A 4 -37.35 2.97 35.75
N ILE A 5 -36.69 3.99 35.19
CA ILE A 5 -36.13 3.95 33.84
C ILE A 5 -34.71 3.40 33.93
N ASN A 6 -34.54 2.12 33.60
CA ASN A 6 -33.22 1.53 33.36
C ASN A 6 -32.73 2.00 31.99
N ARG A 7 -31.87 3.02 31.96
CA ARG A 7 -31.16 3.45 30.76
C ARG A 7 -29.82 2.73 30.71
N SER A 8 -29.80 1.56 30.08
CA SER A 8 -28.55 0.94 29.62
C SER A 8 -27.97 1.83 28.53
N VAL A 9 -27.00 2.66 28.90
CA VAL A 9 -26.16 3.36 27.93
C VAL A 9 -25.26 2.32 27.28
N ASP A 10 -25.69 1.93 26.09
CA ASP A 10 -24.93 1.23 25.07
C ASP A 10 -23.51 1.80 25.02
N GLU A 11 -22.56 0.97 25.40
CA GLU A 11 -21.13 1.25 25.38
C GLU A 11 -20.73 1.41 23.91
N THR A 12 -20.85 2.63 23.38
CA THR A 12 -20.49 2.93 22.00
C THR A 12 -18.97 2.78 21.91
N GLU A 13 -18.51 1.61 21.44
CA GLU A 13 -17.12 1.39 21.11
C GLU A 13 -16.63 2.56 20.26
N PRO A 14 -15.52 3.24 20.61
CA PRO A 14 -15.05 4.36 19.83
C PRO A 14 -14.73 3.84 18.44
N ALA A 15 -15.54 4.25 17.45
CA ALA A 15 -15.33 3.93 16.05
C ALA A 15 -13.86 4.18 15.72
N LYS A 16 -13.09 3.10 15.49
CA LYS A 16 -11.67 3.17 15.15
C LYS A 16 -11.55 4.10 13.95
N LYS A 17 -11.13 5.34 14.19
CA LYS A 17 -10.83 6.31 13.13
C LYS A 17 -9.83 5.61 12.22
N ARG A 18 -10.25 5.27 11.01
CA ARG A 18 -9.37 4.73 9.98
C ARG A 18 -8.26 5.76 9.85
N LYS A 19 -7.07 5.47 10.38
CA LYS A 19 -5.92 6.35 10.20
C LYS A 19 -5.69 6.38 8.69
N SER A 20 -6.18 7.45 8.06
CA SER A 20 -5.90 7.81 6.67
C SER A 20 -4.45 8.30 6.60
N GLY A 21 -3.52 7.43 6.99
CA GLY A 21 -2.10 7.62 6.79
C GLY A 21 -1.75 7.02 5.45
N HIS A 22 -1.00 7.77 4.64
CA HIS A 22 -0.34 7.20 3.47
C HIS A 22 0.43 5.96 3.92
N THR A 23 0.24 4.84 3.21
CA THR A 23 1.00 3.61 3.49
C THR A 23 2.48 3.97 3.44
N THR A 24 3.18 3.80 4.56
CA THR A 24 4.62 4.03 4.59
C THR A 24 5.29 3.02 3.67
N PRO A 25 6.24 3.45 2.83
CA PRO A 25 7.05 2.53 2.04
C PRO A 25 7.72 1.55 3.01
N LYS A 26 7.53 0.26 2.77
CA LYS A 26 8.12 -0.79 3.59
C LYS A 26 9.13 -1.51 2.72
N ALA A 27 10.38 -1.48 3.13
CA ALA A 27 11.45 -2.18 2.45
C ALA A 27 11.03 -3.65 2.23
N PRO A 28 10.97 -4.13 0.98
CA PRO A 28 10.72 -5.52 0.71
C PRO A 28 11.83 -6.35 1.35
N HIS A 29 11.47 -7.27 2.25
CA HIS A 29 12.38 -8.34 2.69
C HIS A 29 12.42 -9.46 1.64
N ILE A 30 12.36 -9.09 0.36
CA ILE A 30 12.30 -10.02 -0.78
C ILE A 30 13.46 -9.68 -1.70
N SER A 31 14.30 -10.67 -1.97
CA SER A 31 15.40 -10.58 -2.93
C SER A 31 14.84 -10.39 -4.34
N LEU A 32 15.35 -9.40 -5.08
CA LEU A 32 14.98 -9.15 -6.48
C LEU A 32 15.40 -10.29 -7.45
N HIS A 33 16.17 -11.26 -6.96
CA HIS A 33 16.62 -12.44 -7.70
C HIS A 33 15.67 -13.64 -7.60
N GLU A 34 14.74 -13.61 -6.65
CA GLU A 34 13.77 -14.69 -6.46
C GLU A 34 12.43 -14.36 -7.13
N PRO A 35 11.71 -15.35 -7.69
CA PRO A 35 10.40 -15.12 -8.26
C PRO A 35 9.40 -14.71 -7.18
N GLY A 36 9.01 -13.44 -7.20
CA GLY A 36 8.03 -12.87 -6.28
C GLY A 36 7.23 -11.72 -6.88
N PHE A 37 6.27 -11.23 -6.09
CA PHE A 37 5.43 -10.09 -6.43
C PHE A 37 5.80 -8.85 -5.61
N ILE A 38 6.14 -7.78 -6.30
CA ILE A 38 6.41 -6.45 -5.72
C ILE A 38 5.09 -5.68 -5.67
N ARG A 39 4.73 -5.18 -4.49
CA ARG A 39 3.60 -4.27 -4.30
C ARG A 39 4.07 -2.82 -4.34
N VAL A 40 3.14 -1.89 -4.50
CA VAL A 40 3.40 -0.43 -4.55
C VAL A 40 4.34 0.04 -3.42
N ALA A 41 4.07 -0.36 -2.17
CA ALA A 41 4.89 0.05 -1.02
C ALA A 41 6.34 -0.45 -1.10
N HIS A 42 6.55 -1.65 -1.66
CA HIS A 42 7.87 -2.22 -1.87
C HIS A 42 8.59 -1.52 -3.03
N PHE A 43 7.88 -1.24 -4.11
CA PHE A 43 8.43 -0.52 -5.25
C PHE A 43 8.83 0.91 -4.86
N GLN A 44 8.02 1.58 -4.04
CA GLN A 44 8.36 2.89 -3.49
C GLN A 44 9.66 2.88 -2.69
N ALA A 45 9.86 1.87 -1.85
CA ALA A 45 11.10 1.70 -1.10
C ALA A 45 12.30 1.49 -2.03
N LEU A 46 12.15 0.65 -3.07
CA LEU A 46 13.20 0.41 -4.08
C LEU A 46 13.58 1.67 -4.87
N LEU A 47 12.66 2.63 -5.01
CA LEU A 47 12.89 3.91 -5.70
C LEU A 47 13.42 5.02 -4.77
N GLY A 48 13.90 4.66 -3.57
CA GLY A 48 14.42 5.61 -2.58
C GLY A 48 13.32 6.27 -1.74
N ASP A 49 12.43 5.46 -1.16
CA ASP A 49 11.32 5.90 -0.31
C ASP A 49 10.39 6.94 -0.96
N LEU A 50 10.04 6.67 -2.22
CA LEU A 50 9.18 7.55 -3.00
C LEU A 50 7.76 7.64 -2.40
N SER A 51 7.22 8.86 -2.29
CA SER A 51 5.85 9.05 -1.80
C SER A 51 4.79 8.43 -2.73
N HIS A 52 3.65 8.05 -2.16
CA HIS A 52 2.55 7.41 -2.90
C HIS A 52 2.01 8.24 -4.05
N SER A 53 1.85 9.54 -3.83
CA SER A 53 1.44 10.50 -4.85
C SER A 53 2.47 10.60 -5.98
N ALA A 54 3.77 10.68 -5.63
CA ALA A 54 4.84 10.76 -6.62
C ALA A 54 4.99 9.47 -7.42
N PHE A 55 4.79 8.30 -6.80
CA PHE A 55 4.76 7.01 -7.50
C PHE A 55 3.69 6.99 -8.58
N TYR A 56 2.45 7.36 -8.25
CA TYR A 56 1.38 7.38 -9.25
C TYR A 56 1.55 8.48 -10.29
N ALA A 57 2.15 9.62 -9.94
CA ALA A 57 2.51 10.64 -10.92
C ALA A 57 3.51 10.08 -11.94
N ARG A 58 4.58 9.40 -11.48
CA ARG A 58 5.57 8.75 -12.35
C ARG A 58 4.96 7.61 -13.18
N LEU A 59 4.03 6.85 -12.61
CA LEU A 59 3.29 5.80 -13.31
C LEU A 59 2.41 6.38 -14.43
N LYS A 60 1.70 7.49 -14.19
CA LYS A 60 0.96 8.22 -15.22
C LYS A 60 1.88 8.77 -16.32
N LEU A 61 3.06 9.24 -15.94
CA LEU A 61 4.10 9.72 -16.86
C LEU A 61 4.86 8.60 -17.58
N LYS A 62 4.48 7.33 -17.39
CA LYS A 62 5.14 6.14 -17.95
C LYS A 62 6.64 6.05 -17.64
N ARG A 63 7.08 6.67 -16.53
CA ARG A 63 8.45 6.56 -16.01
C ARG A 63 8.68 5.33 -15.13
N ILE A 64 7.63 4.58 -14.84
CA ILE A 64 7.65 3.31 -14.08
C ILE A 64 6.88 2.30 -14.93
N PRO A 65 7.28 1.02 -14.98
CA PRO A 65 6.59 0.01 -15.77
C PRO A 65 5.11 -0.12 -15.32
N PRO A 66 4.20 -0.45 -16.25
CA PRO A 66 2.83 -0.77 -15.89
C PRO A 66 2.80 -2.00 -14.97
N PRO A 67 1.78 -2.12 -14.10
CA PRO A 67 1.62 -3.29 -13.26
C PRO A 67 1.35 -4.54 -14.10
N ASP A 68 2.04 -5.63 -13.79
CA ASP A 68 1.84 -6.95 -14.42
C ASP A 68 0.43 -7.49 -14.18
N GLY A 69 -0.18 -7.10 -13.06
CA GLY A 69 -1.56 -7.43 -12.79
C GLY A 69 -2.11 -6.73 -11.55
N ARG A 70 -3.34 -7.10 -11.18
CA ARG A 70 -4.06 -6.49 -10.07
C ARG A 70 -4.82 -7.56 -9.30
N ASP A 71 -4.50 -7.70 -8.02
CA ASP A 71 -5.18 -8.63 -7.13
C ASP A 71 -4.99 -8.26 -5.65
N PRO A 72 -6.01 -7.76 -4.92
CA PRO A 72 -6.94 -6.70 -5.33
C PRO A 72 -6.24 -5.34 -5.62
N ARG A 73 -4.95 -5.23 -5.26
CA ARG A 73 -4.07 -4.09 -5.51
C ARG A 73 -3.12 -4.37 -6.69
N PRO A 74 -2.61 -3.35 -7.39
CA PRO A 74 -1.61 -3.56 -8.44
C PRO A 74 -0.36 -4.26 -7.89
N TYR A 75 0.20 -5.16 -8.68
CA TYR A 75 1.44 -5.85 -8.41
C TYR A 75 2.33 -5.83 -9.65
N TRP A 76 3.63 -5.95 -9.40
CA TRP A 76 4.66 -6.15 -10.42
C TRP A 76 5.38 -7.45 -10.13
N ARG A 77 5.84 -8.13 -11.17
CA ARG A 77 6.78 -9.23 -11.00
C ARG A 77 8.13 -8.63 -10.63
N THR A 78 8.82 -9.34 -9.74
CA THR A 78 10.24 -9.09 -9.41
C THR A 78 11.11 -8.95 -10.66
N SER A 79 10.89 -9.80 -11.68
CA SER A 79 11.58 -9.72 -12.98
C SER A 79 11.36 -8.38 -13.69
N THR A 80 10.12 -7.88 -13.73
CA THR A 80 9.75 -6.60 -14.35
C THR A 80 10.40 -5.42 -13.62
N VAL A 81 10.38 -5.45 -12.28
CA VAL A 81 11.00 -4.40 -11.46
C VAL A 81 12.52 -4.43 -11.58
N ARG A 82 13.12 -5.63 -11.61
CA ARG A 82 14.56 -5.81 -11.79
C ARG A 82 15.01 -5.27 -13.14
N ASP A 83 14.34 -5.64 -14.23
CA ASP A 83 14.65 -5.14 -15.58
C ASP A 83 14.61 -3.61 -15.63
N PHE A 84 13.57 -3.02 -15.06
CA PHE A 84 13.44 -1.57 -14.97
C PHE A 84 14.58 -0.91 -14.16
N LEU A 85 14.97 -1.47 -13.02
CA LEU A 85 16.06 -0.94 -12.20
C LEU A 85 17.43 -1.10 -12.85
N GLN A 86 17.63 -2.12 -13.71
CA GLN A 86 18.86 -2.30 -14.47
C GLN A 86 18.97 -1.35 -15.68
N GLN A 87 17.84 -0.79 -16.15
CA GLN A 87 17.77 0.14 -17.29
C GLN A 87 17.83 1.62 -16.88
N GLN A 88 17.82 1.93 -15.58
CA GLN A 88 17.99 3.29 -15.03
C GLN A 88 19.47 3.70 -15.00
#